data_AF-A0A501XZP1-F1
#
_entry.id   AF-A0A501XZP1-F1
#
_cell.length_a   1.000
_cell.length_b   1.000
_cell.length_c   1.000
_cell.angle_alpha   90.00
_cell.angle_beta   90.00
_cell.angle_gamma   90.00
#
_symmetry.space_group_name_H-M   'P 1'
#
loop_
_entity.id
_entity.type
_entity.pdbx_description
1 polymer ?
#
loop_
_entity_poly.entity_id
_entity_poly.type
_entity_poly.pdbx_seq_one_letter_code
_entity_poly.pdbx_strand_id
1 'polypeptide(L)'
;MLRLLLLCWLCTLSFIGVTQELRVKDTASLTQALAQAQDGDTLVLDTAVYEGNFSVTRSIHIKAEAGATLDALRQGSALTITAPKVIVEGLNIRHWGRDLYYHDAGILLLPGADEVLIKGNRFVGDGFGIYGEQLASPRILENSISGNGAIYVLDRGDGIFLKHVTAPDVQQNHVIFVRDGVYLESVTDSKIHHNQFAKLQYGIHYMYTRGDEASNNQAISVDGGYALMNSQQIYLHHNRVSQARDFGILLNITNDSHIQANIATDVKHPQGSVELGNEGKGIFIYAAQNNRIQDNEFSHGDTGISMAMGGEANRLWHNRILANQTQVKYVGEAQLEWSYQGQGNYWSEYRGWDANGDGVGDVTHRPNDNLDKLFWLYPEAKLLMESPVVLLLRWVERQFQPTSVSGVSDSFPLMRLTTEGDGI
;
A
#
# COMPACT_ATOMS: atom_id res chain seq x y z
N MET A 1 36.40 37.60 -56.47
CA MET A 1 34.91 37.56 -56.57
C MET A 1 34.53 36.13 -56.91
N LEU A 2 34.29 35.26 -55.91
CA LEU A 2 33.11 35.13 -55.06
C LEU A 2 32.08 34.15 -55.69
N ARG A 3 32.00 32.96 -55.07
CA ARG A 3 30.84 32.06 -54.94
C ARG A 3 30.27 31.42 -56.21
N LEU A 4 30.65 30.16 -56.45
CA LEU A 4 29.72 29.15 -57.00
C LEU A 4 29.39 28.15 -55.88
N LEU A 5 28.26 28.38 -55.23
CA LEU A 5 27.51 27.41 -54.43
C LEU A 5 26.65 26.57 -55.40
N LEU A 6 26.56 25.26 -55.17
CA LEU A 6 25.29 24.52 -55.01
C LEU A 6 25.63 23.05 -54.73
N LEU A 7 25.68 22.67 -53.45
CA LEU A 7 24.63 21.88 -52.80
C LEU A 7 24.62 20.40 -53.21
N CYS A 8 25.65 19.65 -52.78
CA CYS A 8 25.47 18.23 -52.49
C CYS A 8 24.55 18.13 -51.26
N TRP A 9 23.25 18.02 -51.51
CA TRP A 9 22.27 17.64 -50.51
C TRP A 9 22.59 16.19 -50.11
N LEU A 10 23.17 16.02 -48.93
CA LEU A 10 23.13 14.74 -48.22
C LEU A 10 21.64 14.43 -47.98
N CYS A 11 21.07 13.57 -48.81
CA CYS A 11 19.88 12.81 -48.43
C CYS A 11 20.29 11.88 -47.28
N THR A 12 20.25 12.40 -46.05
CA THR A 12 19.99 11.55 -44.90
C THR A 12 18.59 10.99 -45.11
N LEU A 13 18.52 9.81 -45.74
CA LEU A 13 17.37 8.93 -45.67
C LEU A 13 17.16 8.61 -44.18
N SER A 14 16.38 9.46 -43.52
CA SER A 14 15.66 9.05 -42.33
C SER A 14 14.81 7.87 -42.77
N PHE A 15 15.23 6.66 -42.45
CA PHE A 15 14.35 5.51 -42.49
C PHE A 15 13.17 5.85 -41.59
N ILE A 16 12.08 6.29 -42.22
CA ILE A 16 10.77 6.26 -41.59
C ILE A 16 10.50 4.77 -41.43
N GLY A 17 10.81 4.23 -40.25
CA GLY A 17 10.43 2.88 -39.89
C GLY A 17 8.92 2.78 -40.11
N VAL A 18 8.52 1.96 -41.07
CA VAL A 18 7.10 1.68 -41.27
C VAL A 18 6.72 0.76 -40.13
N THR A 19 6.06 1.32 -39.10
CA THR A 19 5.39 0.52 -38.06
C THR A 19 4.50 -0.51 -38.75
N GLN A 20 4.80 -1.79 -38.54
CA GLN A 20 4.04 -2.87 -39.12
C GLN A 20 3.10 -3.49 -38.08
N GLU A 21 1.86 -3.75 -38.50
CA GLU A 21 0.94 -4.62 -37.76
C GLU A 21 1.12 -6.06 -38.25
N LEU A 22 1.50 -6.95 -37.35
CA LEU A 22 1.74 -8.37 -37.61
C LEU A 22 0.71 -9.20 -36.85
N ARG A 23 -0.15 -9.93 -37.58
CA ARG A 23 -1.07 -10.89 -36.96
C ARG A 23 -0.36 -12.20 -36.63
N VAL A 24 -0.59 -12.68 -35.42
CA VAL A 24 0.08 -13.84 -34.82
C VAL A 24 -1.00 -14.85 -34.42
N LYS A 25 -0.93 -16.07 -34.96
CA LYS A 25 -2.04 -17.05 -34.89
C LYS A 25 -1.75 -18.30 -34.05
N ASP A 26 -0.48 -18.55 -33.75
CA ASP A 26 0.00 -19.72 -33.02
C ASP A 26 1.38 -19.45 -32.38
N THR A 27 1.85 -20.36 -31.53
CA THR A 27 3.17 -20.25 -30.86
C THR A 27 4.32 -20.04 -31.84
N ALA A 28 4.32 -20.75 -32.97
CA ALA A 28 5.41 -20.68 -33.93
C ALA A 28 5.51 -19.28 -34.57
N SER A 29 4.36 -18.72 -34.98
CA SER A 29 4.29 -17.36 -35.51
C SER A 29 4.60 -16.30 -34.46
N LEU A 30 4.27 -16.53 -33.17
CA LEU A 30 4.65 -15.60 -32.09
C LEU A 30 6.16 -15.55 -31.91
N THR A 31 6.79 -16.70 -31.80
CA THR A 31 8.25 -16.80 -31.69
C THR A 31 8.95 -16.15 -32.89
N GLN A 32 8.45 -16.39 -34.11
CA GLN A 32 9.00 -15.77 -35.31
C GLN A 32 8.81 -14.25 -35.31
N ALA A 33 7.60 -13.78 -34.96
CA ALA A 33 7.28 -12.36 -34.96
C ALA A 33 8.15 -11.60 -33.94
N LEU A 34 8.30 -12.12 -32.71
CA LEU A 34 9.18 -11.54 -31.70
C LEU A 34 10.65 -11.48 -32.14
N ALA A 35 11.12 -12.49 -32.86
CA ALA A 35 12.49 -12.52 -33.38
C ALA A 35 12.74 -11.53 -34.53
N GLN A 36 11.70 -11.18 -35.29
CA GLN A 36 11.79 -10.33 -36.50
C GLN A 36 11.30 -8.90 -36.29
N ALA A 37 10.62 -8.63 -35.18
CA ALA A 37 10.02 -7.33 -34.90
C ALA A 37 11.06 -6.21 -34.87
N GLN A 38 10.63 -5.04 -35.31
CA GLN A 38 11.35 -3.77 -35.25
C GLN A 38 10.71 -2.86 -34.21
N ASP A 39 11.48 -1.88 -33.73
CA ASP A 39 10.95 -0.89 -32.80
C ASP A 39 9.78 -0.14 -33.45
N GLY A 40 8.66 -0.07 -32.74
CA GLY A 40 7.41 0.53 -33.19
C GLY A 40 6.39 -0.46 -33.77
N ASP A 41 6.74 -1.73 -33.98
CA ASP A 41 5.79 -2.73 -34.49
C ASP A 41 4.68 -3.08 -33.51
N THR A 42 3.55 -3.54 -34.04
CA THR A 42 2.42 -4.08 -33.26
C THR A 42 2.20 -5.55 -33.61
N LEU A 43 2.27 -6.42 -32.61
CA LEU A 43 1.91 -7.82 -32.72
C LEU A 43 0.47 -8.01 -32.23
N VAL A 44 -0.44 -8.33 -33.14
CA VAL A 44 -1.84 -8.63 -32.82
C VAL A 44 -1.99 -10.14 -32.66
N LEU A 45 -2.22 -10.61 -31.44
CA LEU A 45 -2.38 -12.02 -31.11
C LEU A 45 -3.84 -12.41 -31.29
N ASP A 46 -4.11 -13.31 -32.24
CA ASP A 46 -5.43 -13.92 -32.44
C ASP A 46 -5.85 -14.74 -31.20
N THR A 47 -7.12 -15.10 -31.13
CA THR A 47 -7.64 -15.94 -30.04
C THR A 47 -7.08 -17.37 -30.09
N ALA A 48 -5.94 -17.58 -29.42
CA ALA A 48 -5.24 -18.86 -29.33
C ALA A 48 -4.54 -19.05 -27.98
N VAL A 49 -4.03 -20.26 -27.73
CA VAL A 49 -3.12 -20.55 -26.63
C VAL A 49 -1.70 -20.61 -27.19
N TYR A 50 -0.82 -19.77 -26.66
CA TYR A 50 0.60 -19.69 -27.00
C TYR A 50 1.38 -20.33 -25.85
N GLU A 51 1.78 -21.58 -26.06
CA GLU A 51 2.53 -22.35 -25.05
C GLU A 51 4.03 -22.01 -25.10
N GLY A 52 4.62 -21.75 -23.94
CA GLY A 52 6.05 -21.49 -23.77
C GLY A 52 6.35 -20.19 -23.05
N ASN A 53 7.64 -19.84 -23.04
CA ASN A 53 8.16 -18.61 -22.46
C ASN A 53 8.65 -17.70 -23.58
N PHE A 54 8.32 -16.42 -23.52
CA PHE A 54 8.60 -15.47 -24.59
C PHE A 54 9.46 -14.30 -24.10
N SER A 55 10.32 -13.78 -24.98
CA SER A 55 11.19 -12.64 -24.67
C SER A 55 10.92 -11.48 -25.64
N VAL A 56 10.79 -10.27 -25.09
CA VAL A 56 10.57 -9.03 -25.83
C VAL A 56 11.79 -8.14 -25.66
N THR A 57 12.55 -8.00 -26.76
CA THR A 57 13.82 -7.26 -26.80
C THR A 57 13.76 -6.00 -27.67
N ARG A 58 12.55 -5.66 -28.15
CA ARG A 58 12.26 -4.51 -29.02
C ARG A 58 11.10 -3.70 -28.47
N SER A 59 11.06 -2.41 -28.79
CA SER A 59 10.04 -1.47 -28.31
C SER A 59 8.74 -1.65 -29.12
N ILE A 60 7.93 -2.65 -28.75
CA ILE A 60 6.76 -3.08 -29.54
C ILE A 60 5.46 -3.06 -28.73
N HIS A 61 4.32 -3.09 -29.42
CA HIS A 61 3.00 -3.28 -28.83
C HIS A 61 2.53 -4.72 -29.04
N ILE A 62 2.37 -5.48 -27.96
CA ILE A 62 1.69 -6.78 -27.96
C ILE A 62 0.24 -6.53 -27.58
N LYS A 63 -0.66 -6.75 -28.54
CA LYS A 63 -2.10 -6.54 -28.40
C LYS A 63 -2.84 -7.86 -28.58
N ALA A 64 -3.59 -8.27 -27.57
CA ALA A 64 -4.39 -9.48 -27.60
C ALA A 64 -5.80 -9.23 -28.14
N GLU A 65 -6.28 -10.11 -29.04
CA GLU A 65 -7.71 -10.32 -29.22
C GLU A 65 -8.28 -11.05 -27.98
N ALA A 66 -9.57 -10.86 -27.72
CA ALA A 66 -10.22 -11.39 -26.52
C ALA A 66 -10.09 -12.92 -26.44
N GLY A 67 -9.34 -13.40 -25.45
CA GLY A 67 -9.11 -14.83 -25.22
C GLY A 67 -7.70 -15.32 -25.58
N ALA A 68 -6.88 -14.51 -26.25
CA ALA A 68 -5.46 -14.84 -26.48
C ALA A 68 -4.75 -15.10 -25.14
N THR A 69 -4.08 -16.25 -25.04
CA THR A 69 -3.55 -16.77 -23.77
C THR A 69 -2.07 -17.16 -23.90
N LEU A 70 -1.20 -16.60 -23.06
CA LEU A 70 0.15 -17.14 -22.84
C LEU A 70 0.09 -18.20 -21.73
N ASP A 71 0.55 -19.41 -22.02
CA ASP A 71 0.64 -20.51 -21.06
C ASP A 71 2.10 -20.93 -20.88
N ALA A 72 2.67 -20.61 -19.72
CA ALA A 72 4.08 -20.86 -19.43
C ALA A 72 4.35 -22.28 -18.88
N LEU A 73 3.36 -23.18 -18.94
CA LEU A 73 3.54 -24.61 -18.66
C LEU A 73 4.11 -24.92 -17.26
N ARG A 74 3.88 -24.03 -16.29
CA ARG A 74 4.38 -24.01 -14.91
C ARG A 74 5.90 -23.94 -14.81
N GLN A 75 6.56 -23.34 -15.80
CA GLN A 75 8.01 -23.19 -15.83
C GLN A 75 8.41 -21.77 -16.18
N GLY A 76 9.35 -21.20 -15.42
CA GLY A 76 9.93 -19.89 -15.75
C GLY A 76 8.91 -18.75 -15.72
N SER A 77 9.30 -17.62 -16.30
CA SER A 77 8.39 -16.48 -16.50
C SER A 77 7.68 -16.57 -17.85
N ALA A 78 6.40 -16.17 -17.93
CA ALA A 78 5.65 -16.29 -19.20
C ALA A 78 6.14 -15.30 -20.26
N LEU A 79 6.40 -14.05 -19.86
CA LEU A 79 6.93 -13.01 -20.74
C LEU A 79 8.06 -12.24 -20.05
N THR A 80 9.24 -12.23 -20.64
CA THR A 80 10.38 -11.43 -20.18
C THR A 80 10.58 -10.23 -21.08
N ILE A 81 10.66 -9.02 -20.52
CA ILE A 81 10.82 -7.76 -21.25
C ILE A 81 12.14 -7.12 -20.86
N THR A 82 12.96 -6.76 -21.85
CA THR A 82 14.27 -6.10 -21.68
C THR A 82 14.41 -4.86 -22.56
N ALA A 83 13.30 -4.33 -23.08
CA ALA A 83 13.28 -3.18 -23.98
C ALA A 83 12.28 -2.12 -23.49
N PRO A 84 12.58 -0.84 -23.74
CA PRO A 84 11.74 0.23 -23.23
C PRO A 84 10.46 0.35 -24.05
N LYS A 85 9.46 1.04 -23.51
CA LYS A 85 8.22 1.45 -24.21
C LYS A 85 7.43 0.28 -24.80
N VAL A 86 7.66 -0.93 -24.30
CA VAL A 86 6.84 -2.10 -24.64
C VAL A 86 5.45 -1.93 -24.06
N ILE A 87 4.44 -2.19 -24.87
CA ILE A 87 3.04 -2.20 -24.44
C ILE A 87 2.54 -3.63 -24.48
N VAL A 88 1.98 -4.11 -23.38
CA VAL A 88 1.35 -5.44 -23.28
C VAL A 88 -0.10 -5.25 -22.86
N GLU A 89 -1.02 -5.58 -23.75
CA GLU A 89 -2.44 -5.25 -23.60
C GLU A 89 -3.38 -6.44 -23.83
N GLY A 90 -4.26 -6.69 -22.86
CA GLY A 90 -5.42 -7.58 -23.02
C GLY A 90 -5.14 -9.08 -22.95
N LEU A 91 -3.94 -9.51 -22.57
CA LEU A 91 -3.58 -10.94 -22.54
C LEU A 91 -4.18 -11.66 -21.34
N ASN A 92 -4.53 -12.93 -21.55
CA ASN A 92 -4.57 -13.91 -20.47
C ASN A 92 -3.17 -14.49 -20.30
N ILE A 93 -2.62 -14.48 -19.09
CA ILE A 93 -1.31 -15.01 -18.77
C ILE A 93 -1.51 -16.02 -17.64
N ARG A 94 -1.06 -17.26 -17.83
CA ARG A 94 -1.28 -18.31 -16.85
C ARG A 94 -0.14 -19.29 -16.74
N HIS A 95 -0.15 -20.01 -15.61
CA HIS A 95 0.75 -21.12 -15.35
C HIS A 95 2.24 -20.75 -15.57
N TRP A 96 2.69 -19.60 -15.09
CA TRP A 96 4.14 -19.40 -14.93
C TRP A 96 4.65 -20.23 -13.75
N GLY A 97 5.97 -20.34 -13.63
CA GLY A 97 6.61 -21.04 -12.53
C GLY A 97 6.37 -20.39 -11.17
N ARG A 98 6.89 -21.03 -10.12
CA ARG A 98 6.69 -20.62 -8.72
C ARG A 98 8.00 -20.40 -7.97
N ASP A 99 9.12 -20.43 -8.68
CA ASP A 99 10.42 -20.26 -8.05
C ASP A 99 10.67 -18.78 -7.74
N LEU A 100 10.47 -18.41 -6.48
CA LEU A 100 10.69 -17.04 -6.02
C LEU A 100 12.16 -16.64 -6.03
N TYR A 101 13.09 -17.59 -5.98
CA TYR A 101 14.54 -17.32 -6.05
C TYR A 101 14.96 -16.97 -7.48
N TYR A 102 14.37 -17.61 -8.49
CA TYR A 102 14.58 -17.27 -9.90
C TYR A 102 13.62 -16.18 -10.42
N HIS A 103 12.78 -15.61 -9.56
CA HIS A 103 11.80 -14.58 -9.87
C HIS A 103 10.82 -14.99 -10.98
N ASP A 104 10.31 -16.24 -10.94
CA ASP A 104 9.29 -16.69 -11.88
C ASP A 104 8.06 -15.77 -11.81
N ALA A 105 7.69 -15.17 -12.94
CA ALA A 105 6.63 -14.19 -13.02
C ALA A 105 5.72 -14.36 -14.24
N GLY A 106 4.47 -13.87 -14.14
CA GLY A 106 3.62 -13.71 -15.31
C GLY A 106 4.26 -12.76 -16.34
N ILE A 107 4.72 -11.60 -15.88
CA ILE A 107 5.59 -10.71 -16.66
C ILE A 107 6.83 -10.36 -15.81
N LEU A 108 8.01 -10.60 -16.37
CA LEU A 108 9.30 -10.26 -15.79
C LEU A 108 9.92 -9.07 -16.54
N LEU A 109 10.04 -7.95 -15.86
CA LEU A 109 10.66 -6.72 -16.38
C LEU A 109 12.10 -6.64 -15.87
N LEU A 110 13.05 -6.66 -16.79
CA LEU A 110 14.49 -6.60 -16.50
C LEU A 110 15.08 -5.24 -16.85
N PRO A 111 16.32 -4.92 -16.42
CA PRO A 111 16.97 -3.65 -16.72
C PRO A 111 16.89 -3.31 -18.22
N GLY A 112 16.45 -2.08 -18.52
CA GLY A 112 16.17 -1.59 -19.87
C GLY A 112 14.69 -1.61 -20.26
N ALA A 113 13.81 -2.25 -19.47
CA ALA A 113 12.36 -2.22 -19.66
C ALA A 113 11.70 -0.94 -19.08
N ASP A 114 12.23 0.22 -19.45
CA ASP A 114 11.74 1.52 -19.01
C ASP A 114 10.45 1.93 -19.75
N GLU A 115 9.60 2.73 -19.11
CA GLU A 115 8.39 3.30 -19.71
C GLU A 115 7.40 2.25 -20.28
N VAL A 116 7.50 1.00 -19.83
CA VAL A 116 6.59 -0.08 -20.26
C VAL A 116 5.17 0.18 -19.79
N LEU A 117 4.20 -0.28 -20.58
CA LEU A 117 2.78 -0.23 -20.25
C LEU A 117 2.22 -1.65 -20.21
N ILE A 118 1.84 -2.11 -19.01
CA ILE A 118 1.18 -3.40 -18.80
C ILE A 118 -0.28 -3.09 -18.47
N LYS A 119 -1.18 -3.30 -19.44
CA LYS A 119 -2.56 -2.83 -19.34
C LYS A 119 -3.60 -3.93 -19.57
N GLY A 120 -4.61 -4.01 -18.69
CA GLY A 120 -5.83 -4.78 -18.98
C GLY A 120 -5.59 -6.29 -19.11
N ASN A 121 -4.51 -6.82 -18.53
CA ASN A 121 -4.15 -8.24 -18.62
C ASN A 121 -4.75 -9.02 -17.44
N ARG A 122 -4.94 -10.32 -17.64
CA ARG A 122 -5.46 -11.26 -16.64
C ARG A 122 -4.41 -12.32 -16.31
N PHE A 123 -3.96 -12.35 -15.06
CA PHE A 123 -2.92 -13.24 -14.57
C PHE A 123 -3.48 -14.31 -13.62
N VAL A 124 -3.11 -15.58 -13.83
CA VAL A 124 -3.41 -16.69 -12.92
C VAL A 124 -2.20 -17.63 -12.76
N GLY A 125 -1.57 -17.64 -11.59
CA GLY A 125 -0.36 -18.43 -11.35
C GLY A 125 0.16 -18.35 -9.92
N ASP A 126 1.26 -19.05 -9.64
CA ASP A 126 1.75 -19.29 -8.28
C ASP A 126 2.91 -18.36 -7.87
N GLY A 127 3.75 -17.95 -8.82
CA GLY A 127 4.86 -17.02 -8.61
C GLY A 127 4.42 -15.54 -8.60
N PHE A 128 5.33 -14.64 -8.94
CA PHE A 128 5.02 -13.21 -9.01
C PHE A 128 4.01 -12.92 -10.15
N GLY A 129 3.05 -12.02 -9.96
CA GLY A 129 2.21 -11.58 -11.07
C GLY A 129 3.04 -10.79 -12.09
N ILE A 130 3.58 -9.67 -11.62
CA ILE A 130 4.52 -8.80 -12.34
C ILE A 130 5.72 -8.55 -11.44
N TYR A 131 6.92 -8.89 -11.90
CA TYR A 131 8.17 -8.55 -11.24
C TYR A 131 8.92 -7.51 -12.07
N GLY A 132 9.49 -6.49 -11.44
CA GLY A 132 10.35 -5.51 -12.11
C GLY A 132 11.50 -5.03 -11.25
N GLU A 133 12.68 -4.91 -11.85
CA GLU A 133 13.88 -4.41 -11.18
C GLU A 133 14.67 -3.43 -12.06
N GLN A 134 15.15 -2.33 -11.47
CA GLN A 134 15.97 -1.29 -12.13
C GLN A 134 15.28 -0.70 -13.36
N LEU A 135 14.12 -0.08 -13.14
CA LEU A 135 13.25 0.48 -14.18
C LEU A 135 12.95 1.95 -13.92
N ALA A 136 12.58 2.67 -14.98
CA ALA A 136 12.05 4.02 -14.92
C ALA A 136 10.62 4.08 -15.47
N SER A 137 9.71 4.65 -14.70
CA SER A 137 8.34 5.00 -15.11
C SER A 137 7.49 3.86 -15.72
N PRO A 138 7.51 2.61 -15.20
CA PRO A 138 6.58 1.59 -15.67
C PRO A 138 5.14 1.96 -15.28
N ARG A 139 4.19 1.65 -16.16
CA ARG A 139 2.75 1.85 -15.96
C ARG A 139 2.05 0.51 -15.93
N ILE A 140 1.45 0.17 -14.78
CA ILE A 140 0.78 -1.12 -14.56
C ILE A 140 -0.68 -0.81 -14.25
N LEU A 141 -1.53 -0.90 -15.27
CA LEU A 141 -2.88 -0.33 -15.27
C LEU A 141 -3.95 -1.40 -15.51
N GLU A 142 -5.04 -1.35 -14.76
CA GLU A 142 -6.27 -2.11 -15.09
C GLU A 142 -6.07 -3.65 -15.17
N ASN A 143 -5.06 -4.22 -14.49
CA ASN A 143 -4.80 -5.66 -14.53
C ASN A 143 -5.57 -6.42 -13.44
N SER A 144 -5.91 -7.69 -13.73
CA SER A 144 -6.46 -8.63 -12.74
C SER A 144 -5.43 -9.71 -12.44
N ILE A 145 -4.94 -9.76 -11.20
CA ILE A 145 -3.89 -10.69 -10.77
C ILE A 145 -4.44 -11.63 -9.69
N SER A 146 -4.45 -12.93 -9.98
CA SER A 146 -4.83 -13.96 -9.02
C SER A 146 -3.68 -14.91 -8.76
N GLY A 147 -3.24 -14.95 -7.51
CA GLY A 147 -2.34 -15.98 -7.00
C GLY A 147 -3.09 -17.27 -6.64
N ASN A 148 -2.46 -18.10 -5.80
CA ASN A 148 -2.99 -19.37 -5.34
C ASN A 148 -3.25 -19.38 -3.83
N GLY A 149 -4.53 -19.29 -3.46
CA GLY A 149 -4.98 -19.22 -2.08
C GLY A 149 -4.76 -20.50 -1.26
N ALA A 150 -4.44 -21.63 -1.90
CA ALA A 150 -4.13 -22.88 -1.22
C ALA A 150 -2.68 -22.96 -0.72
N ILE A 151 -1.79 -22.10 -1.23
CA ILE A 151 -0.40 -22.00 -0.78
C ILE A 151 -0.35 -21.17 0.51
N TYR A 152 0.53 -21.53 1.44
CA TYR A 152 0.78 -20.73 2.63
C TYR A 152 1.24 -19.31 2.24
N VAL A 153 0.76 -18.28 2.93
CA VAL A 153 0.86 -16.89 2.45
C VAL A 153 2.30 -16.44 2.16
N LEU A 154 3.26 -16.86 2.98
CA LEU A 154 4.67 -16.48 2.80
C LEU A 154 5.37 -17.19 1.63
N ASP A 155 4.80 -18.29 1.13
CA ASP A 155 5.32 -19.07 0.02
C ASP A 155 4.74 -18.65 -1.34
N ARG A 156 3.86 -17.62 -1.37
CA ARG A 156 3.28 -17.06 -2.60
C ARG A 156 4.17 -15.97 -3.17
N GLY A 157 4.12 -15.77 -4.48
CA GLY A 157 4.64 -14.55 -5.09
C GLY A 157 3.76 -13.34 -4.77
N ASP A 158 4.36 -12.15 -4.86
CA ASP A 158 3.63 -10.89 -4.78
C ASP A 158 2.87 -10.61 -6.09
N GLY A 159 1.79 -9.84 -6.01
CA GLY A 159 1.03 -9.46 -7.19
C GLY A 159 1.87 -8.60 -8.13
N ILE A 160 2.42 -7.51 -7.58
CA ILE A 160 3.33 -6.59 -8.26
C ILE A 160 4.52 -6.35 -7.34
N PHE A 161 5.72 -6.74 -7.78
CA PHE A 161 6.97 -6.53 -7.05
C PHE A 161 7.87 -5.59 -7.85
N LEU A 162 8.22 -4.43 -7.29
CA LEU A 162 9.12 -3.47 -7.94
C LEU A 162 10.30 -3.14 -7.03
N LYS A 163 11.52 -3.28 -7.56
CA LYS A 163 12.76 -3.04 -6.83
C LYS A 163 13.69 -2.09 -7.58
N HIS A 164 14.22 -1.07 -6.90
CA HIS A 164 15.05 -0.04 -7.54
C HIS A 164 14.36 0.62 -8.75
N VAL A 165 13.07 0.95 -8.61
CA VAL A 165 12.27 1.55 -9.67
C VAL A 165 11.99 3.02 -9.35
N THR A 166 12.09 3.88 -10.35
CA THR A 166 11.77 5.31 -10.23
C THR A 166 10.43 5.62 -10.89
N ALA A 167 9.58 6.36 -10.18
CA ALA A 167 8.30 6.86 -10.65
C ALA A 167 7.31 5.83 -11.26
N PRO A 168 7.14 4.63 -10.68
CA PRO A 168 6.14 3.70 -11.19
C PRO A 168 4.72 4.22 -10.93
N ASP A 169 3.82 3.98 -11.88
CA ASP A 169 2.38 4.27 -11.77
C ASP A 169 1.60 2.95 -11.81
N VAL A 170 1.03 2.58 -10.66
CA VAL A 170 0.28 1.34 -10.46
C VAL A 170 -1.15 1.69 -10.07
N GLN A 171 -2.08 1.50 -11.01
CA GLN A 171 -3.45 1.93 -10.80
C GLN A 171 -4.53 1.02 -11.35
N GLN A 172 -5.68 1.03 -10.68
CA GLN A 172 -6.89 0.31 -11.10
C GLN A 172 -6.69 -1.20 -11.25
N ASN A 173 -5.72 -1.79 -10.54
CA ASN A 173 -5.50 -3.23 -10.54
C ASN A 173 -6.36 -3.92 -9.48
N HIS A 174 -6.75 -5.16 -9.74
CA HIS A 174 -7.40 -6.05 -8.78
C HIS A 174 -6.49 -7.24 -8.48
N VAL A 175 -6.06 -7.37 -7.23
CA VAL A 175 -5.08 -8.37 -6.80
C VAL A 175 -5.63 -9.21 -5.66
N ILE A 176 -5.59 -10.54 -5.82
CA ILE A 176 -6.14 -11.50 -4.85
C ILE A 176 -5.27 -12.75 -4.73
N PHE A 177 -5.22 -13.34 -3.53
CA PHE A 177 -4.55 -14.63 -3.27
C PHE A 177 -3.04 -14.67 -3.57
N VAL A 178 -2.38 -13.51 -3.54
CA VAL A 178 -0.91 -13.37 -3.59
C VAL A 178 -0.35 -13.27 -2.17
N ARG A 179 0.96 -13.06 -2.03
CA ARG A 179 1.56 -12.66 -0.74
C ARG A 179 1.26 -11.18 -0.48
N ASP A 180 1.99 -10.24 -1.06
CA ASP A 180 1.67 -8.81 -1.00
C ASP A 180 1.04 -8.33 -2.32
N GLY A 181 0.11 -7.38 -2.23
CA GLY A 181 -0.58 -6.82 -3.39
C GLY A 181 0.38 -6.04 -4.29
N VAL A 182 0.97 -4.99 -3.73
CA VAL A 182 2.07 -4.22 -4.32
C VAL A 182 3.21 -4.13 -3.31
N TYR A 183 4.37 -4.71 -3.65
CA TYR A 183 5.60 -4.63 -2.88
C TYR A 183 6.62 -3.73 -3.57
N LEU A 184 7.15 -2.76 -2.84
CA LEU A 184 8.07 -1.75 -3.34
C LEU A 184 9.34 -1.73 -2.49
N GLU A 185 10.49 -1.99 -3.09
CA GLU A 185 11.78 -1.98 -2.42
C GLU A 185 12.75 -0.99 -3.04
N SER A 186 13.24 -0.03 -2.26
CA SER A 186 14.16 1.01 -2.75
C SER A 186 13.60 1.75 -3.98
N VAL A 187 12.30 2.02 -3.96
CA VAL A 187 11.56 2.76 -5.00
C VAL A 187 11.50 4.25 -4.64
N THR A 188 11.43 5.12 -5.64
CA THR A 188 11.20 6.56 -5.43
C THR A 188 10.09 7.10 -6.30
N ASP A 189 9.36 8.09 -5.78
CA ASP A 189 8.34 8.86 -6.50
C ASP A 189 7.19 8.02 -7.09
N SER A 190 6.84 6.89 -6.46
CA SER A 190 5.75 6.03 -6.93
C SER A 190 4.37 6.63 -6.73
N LYS A 191 3.44 6.22 -7.60
CA LYS A 191 2.01 6.52 -7.50
C LYS A 191 1.23 5.22 -7.52
N ILE A 192 0.65 4.87 -6.38
CA ILE A 192 -0.11 3.62 -6.21
C ILE A 192 -1.56 3.98 -5.89
N HIS A 193 -2.48 3.88 -6.85
CA HIS A 193 -3.83 4.40 -6.61
C HIS A 193 -4.99 3.64 -7.24
N HIS A 194 -6.16 3.71 -6.60
CA HIS A 194 -7.39 3.07 -7.09
C HIS A 194 -7.29 1.55 -7.27
N ASN A 195 -6.38 0.88 -6.54
CA ASN A 195 -6.22 -0.57 -6.59
C ASN A 195 -7.13 -1.26 -5.56
N GLN A 196 -7.50 -2.51 -5.84
CA GLN A 196 -8.30 -3.37 -4.97
C GLN A 196 -7.50 -4.61 -4.57
N PHE A 197 -7.41 -4.84 -3.26
CA PHE A 197 -6.62 -5.90 -2.64
C PHE A 197 -7.50 -6.78 -1.76
N ALA A 198 -7.42 -8.10 -1.92
CA ALA A 198 -8.19 -9.03 -1.09
C ALA A 198 -7.45 -10.32 -0.76
N LYS A 199 -7.68 -10.87 0.45
CA LYS A 199 -7.25 -12.23 0.84
C LYS A 199 -5.75 -12.48 0.63
N LEU A 200 -4.93 -11.52 1.05
CA LEU A 200 -3.48 -11.48 0.92
C LEU A 200 -2.85 -10.95 2.21
N GLN A 201 -1.52 -10.93 2.30
CA GLN A 201 -0.79 -10.42 3.46
C GLN A 201 -0.93 -8.90 3.58
N TYR A 202 -0.23 -8.11 2.75
CA TYR A 202 -0.35 -6.64 2.75
C TYR A 202 -0.88 -6.08 1.43
N GLY A 203 -1.81 -5.13 1.49
CA GLY A 203 -2.30 -4.43 0.29
C GLY A 203 -1.17 -3.69 -0.42
N ILE A 204 -0.46 -2.84 0.32
CA ILE A 204 0.75 -2.14 -0.15
C ILE A 204 1.86 -2.31 0.90
N HIS A 205 3.06 -2.63 0.45
CA HIS A 205 4.24 -2.82 1.26
C HIS A 205 5.40 -1.95 0.73
N TYR A 206 5.68 -0.85 1.42
CA TYR A 206 6.83 0.01 1.15
C TYR A 206 8.01 -0.40 2.03
N MET A 207 9.16 -0.66 1.41
CA MET A 207 10.41 -1.00 2.08
C MET A 207 11.56 -0.15 1.54
N TYR A 208 12.15 0.70 2.40
CA TYR A 208 13.25 1.61 2.02
C TYR A 208 12.92 2.61 0.89
N THR A 209 11.68 3.06 0.80
CA THR A 209 11.23 3.94 -0.30
C THR A 209 11.17 5.42 0.10
N ARG A 210 11.03 6.29 -0.89
CA ARG A 210 10.99 7.74 -0.66
C ARG A 210 10.17 8.52 -1.69
N GLY A 211 9.41 9.50 -1.20
CA GLY A 211 8.71 10.46 -2.06
C GLY A 211 7.47 9.90 -2.72
N ASP A 212 6.91 8.83 -2.15
CA ASP A 212 5.82 8.07 -2.74
C ASP A 212 4.44 8.60 -2.35
N GLU A 213 3.45 8.31 -3.20
CA GLU A 213 2.04 8.60 -2.97
C GLU A 213 1.20 7.33 -3.13
N ALA A 214 0.34 7.05 -2.16
CA ALA A 214 -0.66 6.00 -2.23
C ALA A 214 -2.04 6.54 -1.91
N SER A 215 -2.98 6.43 -2.84
CA SER A 215 -4.31 7.02 -2.66
C SER A 215 -5.48 6.24 -3.25
N ASN A 216 -6.65 6.36 -2.62
CA ASN A 216 -7.88 5.74 -3.10
C ASN A 216 -7.80 4.21 -3.27
N ASN A 217 -6.88 3.53 -2.58
CA ASN A 217 -6.79 2.07 -2.60
C ASN A 217 -7.76 1.45 -1.60
N GLN A 218 -8.18 0.22 -1.87
CA GLN A 218 -9.05 -0.56 -1.01
C GLN A 218 -8.43 -1.92 -0.70
N ALA A 219 -8.24 -2.23 0.60
CA ALA A 219 -7.82 -3.53 1.08
C ALA A 219 -8.90 -4.17 1.96
N ILE A 220 -9.27 -5.43 1.68
CA ILE A 220 -10.31 -6.14 2.42
C ILE A 220 -9.91 -7.58 2.76
N SER A 221 -10.19 -8.02 3.99
CA SER A 221 -9.86 -9.38 4.44
C SER A 221 -8.38 -9.72 4.22
N VAL A 222 -7.48 -8.87 4.71
CA VAL A 222 -6.02 -8.98 4.57
C VAL A 222 -5.36 -9.22 5.93
N ASP A 223 -4.11 -9.66 5.97
CA ASP A 223 -3.38 -9.70 7.24
C ASP A 223 -3.08 -8.29 7.74
N GLY A 224 -2.59 -7.41 6.87
CA GLY A 224 -2.39 -5.99 7.13
C GLY A 224 -2.79 -5.12 5.93
N GLY A 225 -3.24 -3.90 6.17
CA GLY A 225 -3.64 -2.98 5.09
C GLY A 225 -2.45 -2.41 4.33
N TYR A 226 -1.86 -1.36 4.89
CA TYR A 226 -0.78 -0.60 4.27
C TYR A 226 0.43 -0.56 5.21
N ALA A 227 1.54 -1.16 4.78
CA ALA A 227 2.78 -1.24 5.55
C ALA A 227 3.81 -0.26 4.98
N LEU A 228 4.20 0.74 5.78
CA LEU A 228 5.26 1.69 5.47
C LEU A 228 6.46 1.35 6.35
N MET A 229 7.51 0.78 5.78
CA MET A 229 8.66 0.26 6.52
C MET A 229 9.97 0.89 6.06
N ASN A 230 10.74 1.45 7.00
CA ASN A 230 12.01 2.13 6.75
C ASN A 230 11.95 3.19 5.62
N SER A 231 10.80 3.85 5.46
CA SER A 231 10.49 4.71 4.31
C SER A 231 10.25 6.16 4.74
N GLN A 232 10.40 7.11 3.82
CA GLN A 232 10.34 8.54 4.15
C GLN A 232 9.54 9.34 3.14
N GLN A 233 8.92 10.43 3.59
CA GLN A 233 8.18 11.36 2.72
C GLN A 233 7.06 10.67 1.92
N ILE A 234 6.36 9.72 2.56
CA ILE A 234 5.23 9.02 1.97
C ILE A 234 3.95 9.82 2.18
N TYR A 235 3.14 10.00 1.15
CA TYR A 235 1.80 10.57 1.26
C TYR A 235 0.75 9.47 1.07
N LEU A 236 0.26 8.93 2.18
CA LEU A 236 -0.79 7.90 2.20
C LEU A 236 -2.13 8.57 2.49
N HIS A 237 -3.03 8.65 1.51
CA HIS A 237 -4.30 9.34 1.72
C HIS A 237 -5.54 8.76 1.03
N HIS A 238 -6.70 8.94 1.65
CA HIS A 238 -8.00 8.48 1.11
C HIS A 238 -8.03 6.97 0.82
N ASN A 239 -7.20 6.17 1.52
CA ASN A 239 -7.22 4.73 1.38
C ASN A 239 -8.17 4.11 2.41
N ARG A 240 -8.77 2.98 2.04
CA ARG A 240 -9.65 2.21 2.91
C ARG A 240 -9.05 0.84 3.19
N VAL A 241 -9.08 0.43 4.44
CA VAL A 241 -8.85 -0.96 4.85
C VAL A 241 -10.00 -1.42 5.74
N SER A 242 -10.48 -2.63 5.49
CA SER A 242 -11.54 -3.25 6.28
C SER A 242 -11.25 -4.72 6.54
N GLN A 243 -11.59 -5.23 7.72
CA GLN A 243 -11.40 -6.64 8.08
C GLN A 243 -9.93 -7.08 7.97
N ALA A 244 -8.99 -6.19 8.32
CA ALA A 244 -7.59 -6.57 8.46
C ALA A 244 -7.36 -7.31 9.77
N ARG A 245 -6.43 -8.27 9.79
CA ARG A 245 -6.15 -9.08 11.00
C ARG A 245 -5.26 -8.35 11.99
N ASP A 246 -4.08 -7.91 11.55
CA ASP A 246 -3.01 -7.37 12.41
C ASP A 246 -3.03 -5.85 12.48
N PHE A 247 -3.11 -5.17 11.33
CA PHE A 247 -3.12 -3.72 11.29
C PHE A 247 -3.85 -3.14 10.08
N GLY A 248 -4.44 -1.95 10.24
CA GLY A 248 -4.92 -1.16 9.11
C GLY A 248 -3.78 -0.43 8.41
N ILE A 249 -3.03 0.36 9.19
CA ILE A 249 -1.84 1.09 8.73
C ILE A 249 -0.68 0.78 9.67
N LEU A 250 0.48 0.43 9.12
CA LEU A 250 1.72 0.27 9.88
C LEU A 250 2.71 1.35 9.46
N LEU A 251 3.18 2.13 10.45
CA LEU A 251 4.32 3.01 10.33
C LEU A 251 5.49 2.39 11.11
N ASN A 252 6.42 1.75 10.42
CA ASN A 252 7.60 1.15 11.02
C ASN A 252 8.84 1.92 10.55
N ILE A 253 9.47 2.67 11.47
CA ILE A 253 10.65 3.49 11.13
C ILE A 253 10.34 4.40 9.92
N THR A 254 9.10 4.90 9.88
CA THR A 254 8.62 5.81 8.85
C THR A 254 8.85 7.25 9.28
N ASN A 255 9.41 8.08 8.41
CA ASN A 255 9.74 9.47 8.77
C ASN A 255 9.18 10.50 7.79
N ASP A 256 8.92 11.71 8.29
CA ASP A 256 8.53 12.89 7.51
C ASP A 256 7.36 12.64 6.54
N SER A 257 6.48 11.71 6.89
CA SER A 257 5.37 11.26 6.03
C SER A 257 4.04 11.91 6.45
N HIS A 258 3.07 11.83 5.54
CA HIS A 258 1.75 12.41 5.71
C HIS A 258 0.69 11.31 5.52
N ILE A 259 -0.04 11.03 6.60
CA ILE A 259 -1.08 10.00 6.65
C ILE A 259 -2.41 10.74 6.85
N GLN A 260 -3.20 10.85 5.78
CA GLN A 260 -4.37 11.72 5.77
C GLN A 260 -5.64 11.05 5.25
N ALA A 261 -6.79 11.27 5.89
CA ALA A 261 -8.09 10.87 5.35
C ALA A 261 -8.22 9.37 5.03
N ASN A 262 -7.43 8.52 5.69
CA ASN A 262 -7.55 7.07 5.53
C ASN A 262 -8.60 6.52 6.49
N ILE A 263 -9.27 5.44 6.10
CA ILE A 263 -10.25 4.74 6.92
C ILE A 263 -9.75 3.33 7.17
N ALA A 264 -9.43 3.02 8.43
CA ALA A 264 -9.18 1.67 8.89
C ALA A 264 -10.28 1.23 9.84
N THR A 265 -11.09 0.25 9.38
CA THR A 265 -12.26 -0.21 10.12
C THR A 265 -12.26 -1.73 10.29
N ASP A 266 -12.86 -2.22 11.38
CA ASP A 266 -12.93 -3.67 11.67
C ASP A 266 -11.56 -4.37 11.65
N VAL A 267 -10.51 -3.71 12.14
CA VAL A 267 -9.19 -4.32 12.29
C VAL A 267 -9.20 -5.17 13.56
N LYS A 268 -9.27 -6.49 13.39
CA LYS A 268 -9.52 -7.44 14.49
C LYS A 268 -8.70 -8.71 14.32
N HIS A 269 -8.01 -9.12 15.36
CA HIS A 269 -7.37 -10.42 15.44
C HIS A 269 -8.19 -11.32 16.37
N PRO A 270 -8.91 -12.34 15.85
CA PRO A 270 -9.79 -13.20 16.67
C PRO A 270 -9.12 -13.92 17.85
N GLN A 271 -7.81 -14.12 17.78
CA GLN A 271 -6.99 -14.76 18.82
C GLN A 271 -5.94 -13.79 19.39
N GLY A 272 -6.01 -12.51 18.99
CA GLY A 272 -5.10 -11.48 19.46
C GLY A 272 -5.57 -10.89 20.77
N SER A 273 -4.62 -10.38 21.55
CA SER A 273 -4.92 -9.65 22.77
C SER A 273 -3.93 -8.51 22.96
N VAL A 274 -4.39 -7.44 23.61
CA VAL A 274 -3.57 -6.26 23.88
C VAL A 274 -2.35 -6.62 24.72
N GLU A 275 -2.48 -7.59 25.62
CA GLU A 275 -1.42 -8.05 26.53
C GLU A 275 -0.30 -8.78 25.77
N LEU A 276 -0.66 -9.57 24.76
CA LEU A 276 0.31 -10.25 23.88
C LEU A 276 0.88 -9.31 22.80
N GLY A 277 0.25 -8.16 22.56
CA GLY A 277 0.67 -7.20 21.53
C GLY A 277 0.37 -7.64 20.10
N ASN A 278 -0.45 -8.67 19.92
CA ASN A 278 -0.84 -9.22 18.62
C ASN A 278 -2.31 -8.93 18.27
N GLU A 279 -3.01 -8.09 19.04
CA GLU A 279 -4.35 -7.59 18.70
C GLU A 279 -4.37 -6.80 17.38
N GLY A 280 -5.55 -6.67 16.76
CA GLY A 280 -5.74 -5.84 15.58
C GLY A 280 -5.58 -4.35 15.89
N LYS A 281 -4.80 -3.62 15.07
CA LYS A 281 -4.46 -2.21 15.30
C LYS A 281 -4.93 -1.33 14.13
N GLY A 282 -5.83 -0.38 14.34
CA GLY A 282 -6.27 0.57 13.31
C GLY A 282 -5.06 1.25 12.65
N ILE A 283 -4.18 1.83 13.48
CA ILE A 283 -2.83 2.23 13.12
C ILE A 283 -1.82 1.72 14.15
N PHE A 284 -0.67 1.23 13.67
CA PHE A 284 0.47 0.88 14.50
C PHE A 284 1.68 1.77 14.17
N ILE A 285 2.09 2.57 15.14
CA ILE A 285 3.25 3.47 15.08
C ILE A 285 4.39 2.81 15.85
N TYR A 286 5.44 2.41 15.14
CA TYR A 286 6.59 1.72 15.71
C TYR A 286 7.88 2.39 15.27
N ALA A 287 8.56 3.07 16.20
CA ALA A 287 9.80 3.80 15.94
C ALA A 287 9.73 4.79 14.76
N ALA A 288 8.54 5.26 14.39
CA ALA A 288 8.29 6.19 13.29
C ALA A 288 8.23 7.63 13.82
N GLN A 289 8.86 8.62 13.18
CA GLN A 289 8.99 9.98 13.72
C GLN A 289 8.61 11.08 12.72
N ASN A 290 8.28 12.28 13.23
CA ASN A 290 8.00 13.48 12.44
C ASN A 290 6.87 13.33 11.40
N ASN A 291 5.97 12.35 11.56
CA ASN A 291 4.85 12.18 10.66
C ASN A 291 3.68 13.08 11.06
N ARG A 292 2.87 13.45 10.06
CA ARG A 292 1.58 14.12 10.23
C ARG A 292 0.48 13.09 10.02
N ILE A 293 -0.33 12.85 11.04
CA ILE A 293 -1.41 11.86 11.02
C ILE A 293 -2.70 12.63 11.31
N GLN A 294 -3.45 12.95 10.27
CA GLN A 294 -4.63 13.80 10.39
C GLN A 294 -5.83 13.32 9.58
N ASP A 295 -7.03 13.70 9.99
CA ASP A 295 -8.29 13.39 9.30
C ASP A 295 -8.55 11.89 9.07
N ASN A 296 -7.83 10.98 9.73
CA ASN A 296 -8.02 9.54 9.56
C ASN A 296 -9.13 9.02 10.46
N GLU A 297 -9.75 7.91 10.06
CA GLU A 297 -10.69 7.16 10.89
C GLU A 297 -10.11 5.80 11.29
N PHE A 298 -10.08 5.54 12.60
CA PHE A 298 -9.72 4.26 13.19
C PHE A 298 -10.92 3.75 13.99
N SER A 299 -11.69 2.83 13.40
CA SER A 299 -13.01 2.50 13.93
C SER A 299 -13.31 1.01 14.05
N HIS A 300 -14.13 0.66 15.05
CA HIS A 300 -14.70 -0.68 15.22
C HIS A 300 -13.66 -1.82 15.28
N GLY A 301 -12.40 -1.55 15.65
CA GLY A 301 -11.32 -2.53 15.77
C GLY A 301 -11.06 -3.00 17.21
N ASP A 302 -10.02 -3.83 17.39
CA ASP A 302 -9.53 -4.18 18.73
C ASP A 302 -8.87 -2.96 19.39
N THR A 303 -7.80 -2.42 18.76
CA THR A 303 -7.12 -1.20 19.20
C THR A 303 -7.18 -0.14 18.11
N GLY A 304 -7.58 1.10 18.44
CA GLY A 304 -7.59 2.22 17.49
C GLY A 304 -6.18 2.65 17.07
N ILE A 305 -5.41 3.16 18.03
CA ILE A 305 -4.02 3.61 17.85
C ILE A 305 -3.11 2.82 18.78
N SER A 306 -2.11 2.14 18.23
CA SER A 306 -1.04 1.53 19.02
C SER A 306 0.28 2.25 18.72
N MET A 307 1.02 2.62 19.76
CA MET A 307 2.33 3.27 19.66
C MET A 307 3.33 2.61 20.60
N ALA A 308 4.49 2.24 20.07
CA ALA A 308 5.56 1.59 20.84
C ALA A 308 6.95 1.92 20.29
N MET A 309 7.97 1.77 21.15
CA MET A 309 9.39 1.88 20.80
C MET A 309 9.74 3.24 20.15
N GLY A 310 9.14 4.30 20.68
CA GLY A 310 9.27 5.66 20.19
C GLY A 310 8.05 6.15 19.40
N GLY A 311 8.23 7.26 18.70
CA GLY A 311 7.21 7.90 17.86
C GLY A 311 6.48 9.07 18.50
N GLU A 312 7.07 9.62 19.56
CA GLU A 312 6.58 10.78 20.29
C GLU A 312 6.65 12.08 19.47
N ALA A 313 7.48 12.12 18.42
CA ALA A 313 7.63 13.28 17.53
C ALA A 313 6.56 13.35 16.41
N ASN A 314 5.60 12.42 16.39
CA ASN A 314 4.48 12.48 15.44
C ASN A 314 3.43 13.48 15.92
N ARG A 315 2.72 14.10 14.96
CA ARG A 315 1.58 14.97 15.24
C ARG A 315 0.29 14.28 14.84
N LEU A 316 -0.65 14.18 15.79
CA LEU A 316 -1.95 13.52 15.62
C LEU A 316 -3.07 14.50 15.98
N TRP A 317 -3.89 14.89 15.00
CA TRP A 317 -5.06 15.76 15.20
C TRP A 317 -6.14 15.46 14.14
N HIS A 318 -7.38 15.86 14.38
CA HIS A 318 -8.54 15.61 13.51
C HIS A 318 -8.85 14.14 13.17
N ASN A 319 -8.21 13.19 13.85
CA ASN A 319 -8.54 11.79 13.64
C ASN A 319 -9.84 11.45 14.36
N ARG A 320 -10.59 10.48 13.82
CA ARG A 320 -11.81 9.93 14.38
C ARG A 320 -11.50 8.56 14.98
N ILE A 321 -11.50 8.46 16.30
CA ILE A 321 -11.22 7.22 17.03
C ILE A 321 -12.55 6.70 17.61
N LEU A 322 -13.14 5.70 16.93
CA LEU A 322 -14.55 5.35 17.07
C LEU A 322 -14.76 3.89 17.48
N ALA A 323 -15.40 3.65 18.62
CA ALA A 323 -15.93 2.35 19.00
C ALA A 323 -14.93 1.18 18.91
N ASN A 324 -13.64 1.45 19.15
CA ASN A 324 -12.63 0.41 19.34
C ASN A 324 -12.76 -0.20 20.74
N GLN A 325 -12.31 -1.44 20.94
CA GLN A 325 -12.29 -2.05 22.28
C GLN A 325 -11.30 -1.33 23.19
N THR A 326 -10.14 -0.95 22.65
CA THR A 326 -9.13 -0.08 23.26
C THR A 326 -8.90 1.12 22.33
N GLN A 327 -9.10 2.36 22.78
CA GLN A 327 -8.87 3.50 21.88
C GLN A 327 -7.38 3.70 21.59
N VAL A 328 -6.55 3.66 22.64
CA VAL A 328 -5.10 3.90 22.56
C VAL A 328 -4.33 2.90 23.40
N LYS A 329 -3.28 2.32 22.81
CA LYS A 329 -2.22 1.62 23.52
C LYS A 329 -0.90 2.36 23.30
N TYR A 330 -0.39 3.01 24.33
CA TYR A 330 0.89 3.73 24.26
C TYR A 330 1.91 3.16 25.25
N VAL A 331 2.99 2.61 24.71
CA VAL A 331 4.13 2.09 25.47
C VAL A 331 5.31 3.04 25.30
N GLY A 332 5.36 4.07 26.14
CA GLY A 332 6.49 5.01 26.23
C GLY A 332 6.47 5.80 27.54
N GLU A 333 7.52 6.59 27.74
CA GLU A 333 7.81 7.29 29.00
C GLU A 333 7.50 8.78 28.95
N ALA A 334 7.16 9.33 27.77
CA ALA A 334 6.89 10.75 27.60
C ALA A 334 5.40 11.08 27.77
N GLN A 335 5.12 12.34 28.11
CA GLN A 335 3.79 12.91 27.97
C GLN A 335 3.63 13.44 26.53
N LEU A 336 2.57 13.01 25.85
CA LEU A 336 2.28 13.38 24.45
C LEU A 336 1.06 14.29 24.38
N GLU A 337 1.16 15.32 23.54
CA GLU A 337 0.02 16.16 23.18
C GLU A 337 -0.45 15.81 21.77
N TRP A 338 -1.66 15.25 21.67
CA TRP A 338 -2.34 14.91 20.42
C TRP A 338 -3.40 15.96 20.10
N SER A 339 -2.94 17.19 20.04
CA SER A 339 -3.65 18.32 19.43
C SER A 339 -2.63 19.21 18.72
N TYR A 340 -3.09 19.99 17.75
CA TYR A 340 -2.25 20.90 17.01
C TYR A 340 -3.01 22.19 16.70
N GLN A 341 -2.41 23.34 17.01
CA GLN A 341 -2.98 24.67 16.75
C GLN A 341 -4.41 24.84 17.30
N GLY A 342 -4.69 24.31 18.49
CA GLY A 342 -5.99 24.44 19.15
C GLY A 342 -7.05 23.46 18.64
N GLN A 343 -6.67 22.44 17.87
CA GLN A 343 -7.58 21.41 17.38
C GLN A 343 -7.04 20.01 17.71
N GLY A 344 -7.88 19.18 18.31
CA GLY A 344 -7.57 17.81 18.73
C GLY A 344 -8.22 16.76 17.84
N ASN A 345 -8.51 15.60 18.42
CA ASN A 345 -9.12 14.46 17.76
C ASN A 345 -10.56 14.26 18.26
N TYR A 346 -11.36 13.54 17.49
CA TYR A 346 -12.68 13.08 17.94
C TYR A 346 -12.57 11.70 18.60
N TRP A 347 -13.11 11.58 19.80
CA TRP A 347 -13.09 10.34 20.59
C TRP A 347 -14.50 9.90 20.94
N SER A 348 -14.90 8.70 20.52
CA SER A 348 -16.23 8.16 20.82
C SER A 348 -16.53 8.01 22.32
N GLU A 349 -15.49 7.91 23.15
CA GLU A 349 -15.60 7.82 24.61
C GLU A 349 -15.51 9.17 25.34
N TYR A 350 -15.30 10.28 24.63
CA TYR A 350 -15.27 11.59 25.27
C TYR A 350 -16.62 11.91 25.92
N ARG A 351 -16.58 12.37 27.18
CA ARG A 351 -17.75 12.71 28.00
C ARG A 351 -17.63 14.11 28.62
N GLY A 352 -16.75 14.95 28.07
CA GLY A 352 -16.65 16.35 28.48
C GLY A 352 -17.83 17.18 27.99
N TRP A 353 -17.71 18.48 28.18
CA TRP A 353 -18.71 19.47 27.76
C TRP A 353 -18.01 20.59 26.99
N ASP A 354 -18.81 21.34 26.24
CA ASP A 354 -18.41 22.51 25.46
C ASP A 354 -19.37 23.63 25.86
N ALA A 355 -18.93 24.46 26.82
CA ALA A 355 -19.75 25.49 27.43
C ALA A 355 -19.78 26.78 26.59
N ASN A 356 -18.75 27.02 25.78
CA ASN A 356 -18.66 28.19 24.90
C ASN A 356 -19.26 27.94 23.50
N GLY A 357 -19.56 26.69 23.16
CA GLY A 357 -20.22 26.25 21.93
C GLY A 357 -19.32 26.29 20.70
N ASP A 358 -18.00 26.23 20.86
CA ASP A 358 -17.04 26.33 19.74
C ASP A 358 -16.74 24.99 19.04
N GLY A 359 -17.32 23.89 19.52
CA GLY A 359 -17.14 22.55 18.97
C GLY A 359 -15.93 21.80 19.54
N VAL A 360 -15.19 22.40 20.46
CA VAL A 360 -14.08 21.81 21.20
C VAL A 360 -14.48 21.59 22.66
N GLY A 361 -14.06 20.47 23.23
CA GLY A 361 -14.36 20.16 24.62
C GLY A 361 -13.49 20.96 25.61
N ASP A 362 -14.11 21.53 26.64
CA ASP A 362 -13.47 22.31 27.71
C ASP A 362 -12.59 21.48 28.66
N VAL A 363 -12.67 20.15 28.55
CA VAL A 363 -11.95 19.20 29.42
C VAL A 363 -10.95 18.41 28.60
N THR A 364 -9.67 18.45 28.98
CA THR A 364 -8.62 17.63 28.36
C THR A 364 -9.01 16.14 28.38
N HIS A 365 -8.95 15.50 27.22
CA HIS A 365 -9.12 14.06 27.10
C HIS A 365 -7.80 13.33 27.32
N ARG A 366 -7.84 12.18 28.00
CA ARG A 366 -6.69 11.30 28.24
C ARG A 366 -7.14 9.87 27.91
N PRO A 367 -6.82 9.35 26.71
CA PRO A 367 -7.31 8.06 26.23
C PRO A 367 -6.56 6.88 26.85
N ASN A 368 -5.50 7.12 27.62
CA ASN A 368 -4.84 6.12 28.45
C ASN A 368 -4.30 6.72 29.76
N ASP A 369 -4.24 5.89 30.81
CA ASP A 369 -3.72 6.25 32.13
C ASP A 369 -2.64 5.27 32.62
N ASN A 370 -2.07 5.53 33.81
CA ASN A 370 -1.07 4.65 34.41
C ASN A 370 -1.66 3.31 34.88
N LEU A 371 -2.97 3.24 35.14
CA LEU A 371 -3.67 2.00 35.49
C LEU A 371 -3.81 1.10 34.26
N ASP A 372 -4.04 1.65 33.08
CA ASP A 372 -4.06 0.88 31.83
C ASP A 372 -2.71 0.18 31.60
N LYS A 373 -1.59 0.89 31.83
CA LYS A 373 -0.25 0.28 31.81
C LYS A 373 -0.12 -0.85 32.82
N LEU A 374 -0.64 -0.66 34.05
CA LEU A 374 -0.62 -1.71 35.07
C LEU A 374 -1.40 -2.94 34.62
N PHE A 375 -2.58 -2.78 34.00
CA PHE A 375 -3.38 -3.89 33.50
C PHE A 375 -2.75 -4.59 32.29
N TRP A 376 -1.99 -3.86 31.46
CA TRP A 376 -1.18 -4.49 30.40
C TRP A 376 -0.02 -5.31 30.96
N LEU A 377 0.60 -4.86 32.07
CA LEU A 377 1.69 -5.56 32.75
C LEU A 377 1.21 -6.74 33.61
N TYR A 378 0.01 -6.65 34.19
CA TYR A 378 -0.60 -7.65 35.06
C TYR A 378 -2.01 -8.03 34.57
N PRO A 379 -2.12 -8.84 33.50
CA PRO A 379 -3.40 -9.24 32.91
C PRO A 379 -4.38 -9.87 33.89
N GLU A 380 -3.88 -10.55 34.94
CA GLU A 380 -4.69 -11.20 35.97
C GLU A 380 -5.55 -10.20 36.75
N ALA A 381 -5.12 -8.93 36.80
CA ALA A 381 -5.85 -7.86 37.49
C ALA A 381 -7.02 -7.29 36.67
N LYS A 382 -7.20 -7.69 35.40
CA LYS A 382 -8.25 -7.18 34.50
C LYS A 382 -9.68 -7.39 35.02
N LEU A 383 -9.90 -8.46 35.80
CA LEU A 383 -11.16 -8.70 36.54
C LEU A 383 -11.58 -7.54 37.45
N LEU A 384 -10.64 -6.69 37.84
CA LEU A 384 -10.87 -5.55 38.72
C LEU A 384 -11.15 -4.25 37.96
N MET A 385 -11.03 -4.21 36.62
CA MET A 385 -11.18 -2.97 35.84
C MET A 385 -12.51 -2.26 36.06
N GLU A 386 -13.60 -3.01 36.20
CA GLU A 386 -14.93 -2.46 36.49
C GLU A 386 -15.25 -2.44 37.98
N SER A 387 -14.28 -2.76 38.84
CA SER A 387 -14.50 -2.74 40.29
C SER A 387 -14.70 -1.31 40.79
N PRO A 388 -15.52 -1.11 41.84
CA PRO A 388 -15.70 0.20 42.46
C PRO A 388 -14.39 0.86 42.93
N VAL A 389 -13.38 0.06 43.29
CA VAL A 389 -12.06 0.55 43.71
C VAL A 389 -11.32 1.19 42.54
N VAL A 390 -11.31 0.56 41.37
CA VAL A 390 -10.65 1.11 40.17
C VAL A 390 -11.37 2.37 39.68
N LEU A 391 -12.72 2.38 39.71
CA LEU A 391 -13.49 3.58 39.39
C LEU A 391 -13.18 4.75 40.34
N LEU A 392 -13.05 4.48 41.65
CA LEU A 392 -12.66 5.48 42.64
C LEU A 392 -11.23 5.98 42.40
N LEU A 393 -10.26 5.09 42.14
CA LEU A 393 -8.88 5.47 41.84
C LEU A 393 -8.80 6.37 40.60
N ARG A 394 -9.52 6.02 39.51
CA ARG A 394 -9.62 6.85 38.30
C ARG A 394 -10.31 8.20 38.54
N TRP A 395 -11.25 8.28 39.48
CA TRP A 395 -11.86 9.55 39.87
C TRP A 395 -10.87 10.40 40.66
N VAL A 396 -10.17 9.82 41.64
CA VAL A 396 -9.13 10.50 42.44
C VAL A 396 -8.02 11.03 41.53
N GLU A 397 -7.48 10.21 40.63
CA GLU A 397 -6.43 10.62 39.69
C GLU A 397 -6.88 11.81 38.82
N ARG A 398 -8.14 11.82 38.37
CA ARG A 398 -8.74 12.95 37.64
C ARG A 398 -8.88 14.23 38.47
N GLN A 399 -9.22 14.12 39.76
CA GLN A 399 -9.41 15.29 40.64
C GLN A 399 -8.08 15.92 41.06
N PHE A 400 -7.08 15.10 41.36
CA PHE A 400 -5.81 15.58 41.90
C PHE A 400 -4.78 15.94 40.83
N GLN A 401 -5.08 15.67 39.54
CA GLN A 401 -4.23 15.95 38.39
C GLN A 401 -2.73 15.82 38.70
N PRO A 402 -2.26 14.66 39.23
CA PRO A 402 -0.82 14.48 39.34
C PRO A 402 -0.26 14.70 37.94
N THR A 403 0.78 15.51 37.82
CA THR A 403 1.49 15.70 36.55
C THR A 403 1.97 14.33 36.10
N SER A 404 1.19 13.68 35.23
CA SER A 404 1.52 12.35 34.76
C SER A 404 2.82 12.48 33.98
N VAL A 405 3.83 11.74 34.41
CA VAL A 405 5.16 11.79 33.78
C VAL A 405 5.12 11.18 32.37
N SER A 406 4.08 10.38 32.07
CA SER A 406 3.88 9.70 30.78
C SER A 406 2.40 9.55 30.41
N GLY A 407 2.10 9.37 29.13
CA GLY A 407 0.73 9.14 28.63
C GLY A 407 0.33 10.09 27.52
N VAL A 408 -0.89 9.94 27.02
CA VAL A 408 -1.43 10.78 25.96
C VAL A 408 -2.44 11.78 26.55
N SER A 409 -2.34 13.04 26.14
CA SER A 409 -3.37 14.04 26.32
C SER A 409 -3.82 14.63 24.98
N ASP A 410 -5.09 14.97 24.91
CA ASP A 410 -5.66 15.82 23.89
C ASP A 410 -6.34 16.98 24.60
N SER A 411 -5.73 18.17 24.50
CA SER A 411 -6.20 19.38 25.16
C SER A 411 -7.36 20.05 24.43
N PHE A 412 -7.65 19.66 23.20
CA PHE A 412 -8.69 20.26 22.35
C PHE A 412 -9.57 19.18 21.69
N PRO A 413 -10.15 18.24 22.46
CA PRO A 413 -10.90 17.13 21.90
C PRO A 413 -12.15 17.65 21.16
N LEU A 414 -12.43 17.11 19.98
CA LEU A 414 -13.55 17.56 19.16
C LEU A 414 -14.87 16.99 19.68
N MET A 415 -15.91 17.83 19.77
CA MET A 415 -17.25 17.44 20.24
C MET A 415 -18.07 16.68 19.21
N ARG A 416 -17.76 16.87 17.92
CA ARG A 416 -18.51 16.31 16.80
C ARG A 416 -17.58 15.67 15.78
N LEU A 417 -18.12 14.68 15.08
CA LEU A 417 -17.49 14.16 13.87
C LEU A 417 -17.47 15.28 12.83
N THR A 418 -16.29 15.70 12.40
CA THR A 418 -16.13 16.46 11.17
C THR A 418 -16.40 15.50 10.01
N THR A 419 -17.45 15.70 9.23
CA THR A 419 -17.75 14.86 8.06
C THR A 419 -17.11 15.45 6.80
N GLU A 420 -16.83 14.62 5.79
CA GLU A 420 -16.39 15.14 4.49
C GLU A 420 -17.43 16.13 3.96
N GLY A 421 -17.05 17.41 3.84
CA GLY A 421 -17.94 18.51 3.46
C GLY A 421 -18.02 19.64 4.50
N ASP A 422 -17.60 19.39 5.75
CA ASP A 422 -17.43 20.42 6.77
C ASP A 422 -16.08 21.11 6.55
N GLY A 423 -15.97 21.86 5.45
CA GLY A 423 -14.82 22.71 5.20
C GLY A 423 -14.63 23.69 6.36
N ILE A 424 -13.43 23.68 6.95
CA ILE A 424 -12.89 24.83 7.67
C ILE A 424 -11.89 25.53 6.74
#